data_AF-A0A2A8V1R4-F1
#
_entry.id   AF-A0A2A8V1R4-F1
#
_cell.length_a   1.000
_cell.length_b   1.000
_cell.length_c   1.000
_cell.angle_alpha   90.00
_cell.angle_beta   90.00
_cell.angle_gamma   90.00
#
_symmetry.space_group_name_H-M   'P 1'
#
loop_
_entity.id
_entity.type
_entity.pdbx_description
1 polymer ?
#
loop_
_entity_poly.entity_id
_entity_poly.type
_entity_poly.pdbx_seq_one_letter_code
_entity_poly.pdbx_strand_id
1 'polypeptide(L)' 'MTKEKVYPKFWLFATCFTSFWILYGCFILIRDVVIEDSFDWQPLYLIGMMTLMLLQSVQEYKRAKEFSYTDNT' A
#
# COMPACT_ATOMS: atom_id res chain seq x y z
N MET A 1 0.06 -12.87 23.75
CA MET A 1 0.83 -12.01 22.80
C MET A 1 -0.01 -10.76 22.59
N THR A 2 0.33 -9.68 23.30
CA THR A 2 -0.48 -8.44 23.40
C THR A 2 -0.60 -7.77 22.03
N LYS A 3 -1.84 -7.44 21.66
CA LYS A 3 -2.22 -6.90 20.33
C LYS A 3 -1.46 -5.61 19.97
N GLU A 4 -0.94 -4.88 20.95
CA GLU A 4 -0.32 -3.55 20.77
C GLU A 4 1.01 -3.55 19.98
N LYS A 5 1.80 -4.62 20.00
CA LYS A 5 3.09 -4.67 19.27
C LYS A 5 3.01 -5.20 17.84
N VAL A 6 1.88 -5.80 17.45
CA VAL A 6 1.71 -6.44 16.13
C VAL A 6 1.24 -5.45 15.07
N TYR A 7 0.50 -4.42 15.48
CA TYR A 7 -0.04 -3.39 14.57
C TYR A 7 1.00 -2.64 13.72
N PRO A 8 2.11 -2.11 14.27
CA PRO A 8 3.03 -1.30 13.46
C PRO A 8 3.77 -2.13 12.40
N LYS A 9 4.09 -3.40 12.69
CA LYS A 9 4.76 -4.29 11.74
C LYS A 9 3.82 -4.72 10.61
N PHE A 10 2.55 -4.97 10.93
CA PHE A 10 1.54 -5.30 9.91
C PHE A 10 1.32 -4.13 8.95
N TRP A 11 1.19 -2.91 9.45
CA TRP A 11 1.03 -1.73 8.60
C TRP A 11 2.26 -1.41 7.76
N LEU A 12 3.46 -1.66 8.28
CA LEU A 12 4.70 -1.55 7.52
C LEU A 12 4.74 -2.58 6.37
N PHE A 13 4.37 -3.84 6.66
CA PHE A 13 4.22 -4.87 5.63
C PHE A 13 3.20 -4.47 4.57
N ALA A 14 2.01 -4.02 4.99
CA ALA A 14 0.95 -3.59 4.07
C ALA A 14 1.43 -2.43 3.16
N THR A 15 2.22 -1.50 3.70
CA THR A 15 2.79 -0.38 2.95
C THR A 15 3.82 -0.86 1.91
N CYS A 16 4.72 -1.77 2.29
CA CYS A 16 5.69 -2.36 1.35
C CYS A 16 5.00 -3.21 0.27
N PHE A 17 4.02 -4.02 0.67
CA PHE A 17 3.26 -4.89 -0.23
C PHE A 17 2.46 -4.09 -1.26
N THR A 18 1.71 -3.08 -0.82
CA THR A 18 0.94 -2.21 -1.73
C THR A 18 1.85 -1.42 -2.66
N SER A 19 3.00 -0.94 -2.17
CA SER A 19 4.00 -0.26 -3.00
C SER A 19 4.58 -1.17 -4.09
N PHE A 20 4.86 -2.44 -3.77
CA PHE A 20 5.29 -3.44 -4.75
C PHE A 20 4.24 -3.64 -5.85
N TRP A 21 2.97 -3.77 -5.47
CA TRP A 21 1.88 -3.95 -6.44
C TRP A 21 1.64 -2.72 -7.33
N ILE A 22 1.84 -1.51 -6.80
CA ILE A 22 1.78 -0.28 -7.60
C ILE A 22 2.89 -0.29 -8.66
N LEU A 23 4.14 -0.60 -8.27
CA LEU A 23 5.26 -0.69 -9.21
C LEU A 23 5.04 -1.78 -10.27
N TYR A 24 4.50 -2.92 -9.87
CA TYR A 24 4.15 -4.00 -10.78
C TYR A 24 3.05 -3.61 -11.77
N GLY A 25 2.00 -2.94 -11.28
CA GLY A 25 0.94 -2.39 -12.13
C GLY A 25 1.50 -1.40 -13.15
N CYS A 26 2.38 -0.49 -12.73
CA CYS A 26 3.06 0.45 -13.64
C CYS A 26 3.91 -0.29 -14.69
N PHE A 27 4.60 -1.36 -14.30
CA PHE A 27 5.40 -2.16 -15.23
C PHE A 27 4.53 -2.83 -16.31
N ILE A 28 3.40 -3.44 -15.93
CA ILE A 28 2.46 -4.01 -16.91
C ILE A 28 1.92 -2.92 -17.83
N LEU A 29 1.50 -1.80 -17.27
CA LEU A 29 0.96 -0.68 -18.05
C LEU A 29 1.97 -0.19 -19.12
N ILE A 30 3.24 -0.05 -18.75
CA ILE A 30 4.31 0.32 -19.69
C ILE A 30 4.51 -0.79 -20.72
N ARG A 31 4.51 -2.06 -20.30
CA ARG A 31 4.71 -3.20 -21.20
C ARG A 31 3.59 -3.31 -22.23
N ASP A 32 2.33 -3.21 -21.81
CA ASP A 32 1.16 -3.32 -22.68
C ASP A 32 1.13 -2.18 -23.70
N VAL A 33 1.45 -0.96 -23.26
CA VAL A 33 1.52 0.22 -24.14
C VAL A 33 2.70 0.16 -25.12
N VAL A 34 3.87 -0.30 -24.68
CA VAL A 34 5.11 -0.25 -25.49
C VAL A 34 5.27 -1.47 -26.39
N ILE A 35 4.79 -2.65 -25.98
CA ILE A 35 5.05 -3.92 -26.66
C ILE A 35 3.81 -4.47 -27.36
N GLU A 36 2.65 -4.48 -26.71
CA GLU A 36 1.46 -5.14 -27.24
C GLU A 36 0.55 -4.21 -28.05
N ASP A 37 0.78 -2.89 -28.02
CA ASP A 37 -0.04 -1.84 -28.67
C ASP A 37 -1.54 -2.01 -28.35
N SER A 38 -1.82 -2.58 -27.16
CA SER A 38 -3.14 -2.87 -26.65
C SER A 38 -3.27 -2.26 -25.28
N PHE A 39 -4.29 -1.44 -25.08
CA PHE A 39 -4.50 -0.75 -23.81
C PHE A 39 -5.48 -1.52 -22.93
N ASP A 40 -4.96 -2.24 -21.92
CA ASP A 40 -5.79 -2.83 -20.88
C ASP A 40 -5.97 -1.85 -19.71
N TRP A 41 -7.20 -1.74 -19.23
CA TRP A 41 -7.56 -0.93 -18.07
C TRP A 41 -7.28 -1.65 -16.75
N GLN A 42 -7.07 -2.97 -16.77
CA GLN A 42 -6.81 -3.79 -15.59
C GLN A 42 -5.62 -3.30 -14.72
N PRO A 43 -4.47 -2.89 -15.29
CA PRO A 43 -3.35 -2.39 -14.49
C PRO A 43 -3.67 -1.04 -13.83
N LEU A 44 -4.50 -0.19 -14.46
CA LEU A 44 -4.95 1.07 -13.87
C LEU A 44 -5.81 0.85 -12.63
N TYR A 45 -6.77 -0.09 -12.70
CA TYR A 45 -7.60 -0.43 -11.54
C TYR A 45 -6.75 -0.99 -10.39
N LEU A 46 -5.75 -1.83 -10.72
CA LEU A 46 -4.81 -2.36 -9.74
C LEU A 46 -4.02 -1.24 -9.03
N ILE A 47 -3.42 -0.33 -9.80
CA ILE A 47 -2.67 0.81 -9.25
C ILE A 47 -3.57 1.68 -8.38
N GLY A 48 -4.78 1.99 -8.86
CA GLY A 48 -5.73 2.84 -8.13
C GLY A 48 -6.13 2.25 -6.77
N MET A 49 -6.56 0.99 -6.75
CA MET A 49 -6.99 0.33 -5.51
C MET A 49 -5.83 0.14 -4.53
N MET A 50 -4.64 -0.21 -5.01
CA MET A 50 -3.45 -0.37 -4.16
C MET A 50 -2.99 0.97 -3.57
N THR A 51 -3.14 2.07 -4.32
CA THR A 51 -2.85 3.43 -3.82
C THR A 51 -3.81 3.84 -2.71
N LEU A 52 -5.10 3.52 -2.83
CA LEU A 52 -6.08 3.76 -1.76
C LEU A 52 -5.76 2.95 -0.49
N MET A 53 -5.41 1.67 -0.66
CA MET A 53 -4.98 0.84 0.48
C MET A 53 -3.69 1.35 1.13
N LEU A 54 -2.74 1.86 0.34
CA LEU A 54 -1.50 2.49 0.84
C LEU A 54 -1.80 3.75 1.67
N LEU A 55 -2.72 4.59 1.20
CA LEU A 55 -3.16 5.78 1.93
C LEU A 55 -3.78 5.41 3.28
N GLN A 56 -4.69 4.42 3.30
CA GLN A 56 -5.30 3.93 4.52
C GLN A 56 -4.26 3.32 5.47
N SER A 57 -3.31 2.54 4.95
CA SER A 57 -2.27 1.92 5.79
C SER A 57 -1.35 2.95 6.44
N VAL A 58 -1.00 4.02 5.72
CA VAL A 58 -0.18 5.11 6.26
C VAL A 58 -0.95 5.91 7.30
N GLN A 59 -2.24 6.18 7.09
CA GLN A 59 -3.09 6.89 8.05
C GLN A 59 -3.23 6.10 9.35
N GLU A 60 -3.55 4.82 9.27
CA GLU A 60 -3.67 3.94 10.44
C GLU A 60 -2.34 3.73 11.16
N TYR A 61 -1.22 3.65 10.42
CA TYR A 61 0.11 3.60 11.01
C TYR A 61 0.44 4.88 11.80
N LYS A 62 0.14 6.06 11.24
CA LYS A 62 0.32 7.34 11.93
C LYS A 62 -0.54 7.41 13.19
N ARG A 63 -1.82 7.03 13.09
CA ARG A 63 -2.76 7.04 14.21
C ARG A 63 -2.35 6.09 15.33
N ALA A 64 -1.89 4.89 14.99
CA ALA A 64 -1.36 3.94 15.96
C ALA A 64 -0.09 4.46 16.66
N LYS A 65 0.77 5.19 15.94
CA LYS A 65 1.99 5.80 16.50
C LYS A 65 1.68 6.95 17.47
N GLU A 66 0.70 7.79 17.16
CA GLU A 66 0.26 8.88 18.07
C GLU A 66 -0.38 8.34 19.35
N PHE A 67 -1.20 7.29 19.25
CA PHE A 67 -1.86 6.68 20.41
C PHE A 67 -0.85 6.10 21.42
N SER A 68 0.22 5.46 20.93
CA SER A 68 1.32 4.97 21.78
C SER A 68 2.15 6.08 22.44
N TYR A 69 2.07 7.34 21.99
CA TYR A 69 2.80 8.45 22.60
C TYR A 69 2.06 9.05 23.78
N THR A 70 0.72 9.13 23.71
CA THR A 70 -0.15 9.62 24.78
C THR A 70 -0.32 8.67 25.96
N ASP A 71 -0.13 7.36 25.78
CA ASP A 71 -0.27 6.35 26.86
C ASP A 71 0.99 6.26 27.76
N ASN A 72 2.09 6.93 27.38
CA ASN A 72 3.37 6.92 28.09
C ASN A 72 3.67 8.24 28.86
N THR A 73 2.70 9.15 28.96
CA THR A 73 2.73 10.40 29.74
C THR A 73 1.58 10.45 30.71
#